data_AF-A0A0N4VSH0-F1
#
_entry.id   AF-A0A0N4VSH0-F1
#
_cell.length_a   1.000
_cell.length_b   1.000
_cell.length_c   1.000
_cell.angle_alpha   90.00
_cell.angle_beta   90.00
_cell.angle_gamma   90.00
#
_symmetry.space_group_name_H-M   'P 1'
#
loop_
_entity.id
_entity.type
_entity.pdbx_description
1 polymer ?
#
loop_
_entity_poly.entity_id
_entity_poly.type
_entity_poly.pdbx_seq_one_letter_code
_entity_poly.pdbx_strand_id
1 'polypeptide(L)'
;MCTSQNICSIKFRREILFDEIHNMACLDILQTNKSVGIRRIEKVPLELECAKRTLFYTRDTEHKVFSAARCAQMGSCLQGACSMTKPDDMIDEFANALLYPGYTGCEPSCGELIWMPSTTSIVFILSYCPRTQKQLCVRNR
;
A
#
# COMPACT_ATOMS: atom_id res chain seq x y z
N MET A 1 -15.51 34.90 -39.32
CA MET A 1 -14.04 34.89 -39.51
C MET A 1 -13.77 35.01 -41.00
N CYS A 2 -12.90 35.93 -41.41
CA CYS A 2 -12.47 36.06 -42.80
C CYS A 2 -11.07 35.48 -42.92
N THR A 3 -10.88 34.54 -43.85
CA THR A 3 -9.56 34.01 -44.19
C THR A 3 -8.79 35.05 -45.02
N SER A 4 -7.46 34.96 -45.05
CA SER A 4 -6.57 35.88 -45.79
C SER A 4 -6.82 35.94 -47.31
N GLN A 5 -7.69 35.08 -47.84
CA GLN A 5 -8.13 35.03 -49.23
C GLN A 5 -9.46 35.77 -49.47
N ASN A 6 -9.86 36.72 -48.62
CA ASN A 6 -11.12 37.50 -48.72
C ASN A 6 -12.42 36.66 -48.68
N ILE A 7 -12.36 35.40 -48.23
CA ILE A 7 -13.55 34.57 -48.01
C ILE A 7 -14.02 34.78 -46.57
N CYS A 8 -15.13 35.48 -46.40
CA CYS A 8 -15.74 35.72 -45.09
C CYS A 8 -16.83 34.69 -44.80
N SER A 9 -16.65 33.92 -43.72
CA SER A 9 -17.64 32.98 -43.21
C SER A 9 -18.19 33.46 -41.86
N ILE A 10 -19.51 33.45 -41.72
CA ILE A 10 -20.17 33.69 -40.43
C ILE A 10 -20.17 32.38 -39.66
N LYS A 11 -19.52 32.37 -38.49
CA LYS A 11 -19.48 31.21 -37.60
C LYS A 11 -20.31 31.52 -36.36
N PHE A 12 -21.30 30.68 -36.09
CA PHE A 12 -22.10 30.75 -34.87
C PHE A 12 -21.54 29.74 -33.86
N ARG A 13 -21.34 30.18 -32.62
CA ARG A 13 -20.98 29.31 -31.50
C ARG A 13 -22.18 29.26 -30.56
N ARG A 14 -22.62 28.04 -30.21
CA ARG A 14 -23.64 27.79 -29.20
C ARG A 14 -23.07 26.82 -28.17
N GLU A 15 -23.29 27.11 -26.91
CA GLU A 15 -22.94 26.23 -25.79
C GLU A 15 -24.16 25.36 -25.47
N ILE A 16 -23.93 24.08 -25.23
CA ILE A 16 -24.97 23.10 -24.93
C ILE A 16 -24.62 22.47 -23.59
N LEU A 17 -25.51 22.61 -22.61
CA LEU A 17 -25.37 21.97 -21.31
C LEU A 17 -26.15 20.65 -21.32
N PHE A 18 -25.47 19.54 -21.04
CA PHE A 18 -26.13 18.24 -20.89
C PHE A 18 -26.25 17.89 -19.41
N ASP A 19 -27.48 17.80 -18.94
CA ASP A 19 -27.84 17.44 -17.55
C ASP A 19 -28.47 16.03 -17.51
N GLU A 20 -28.79 15.49 -16.33
CA GLU A 20 -29.40 14.15 -16.17
C GLU A 20 -30.70 13.98 -16.98
N ILE A 21 -31.48 15.05 -17.08
CA ILE A 21 -32.76 15.08 -17.81
C ILE A 21 -32.54 15.35 -19.31
N HIS A 22 -31.52 16.13 -19.66
CA HIS A 22 -31.27 16.61 -21.02
C HIS A 22 -30.08 15.88 -21.66
N ASN A 23 -30.30 14.62 -22.06
CA ASN A 23 -29.27 13.77 -22.70
C ASN A 23 -29.17 13.96 -24.22
N MET A 24 -30.04 14.77 -24.81
CA MET A 24 -30.10 15.01 -26.26
C MET A 24 -30.34 16.49 -26.55
N ALA A 25 -29.59 17.03 -27.52
CA ALA A 25 -29.78 18.37 -28.06
C ALA A 25 -30.01 18.31 -29.58
N CYS A 26 -31.03 19.01 -30.07
CA CYS A 26 -31.33 19.14 -31.50
C CYS A 26 -31.03 20.56 -31.97
N LEU A 27 -30.13 20.69 -32.94
CA LEU A 27 -29.73 21.96 -33.55
C LEU A 27 -30.37 22.08 -34.92
N ASP A 28 -31.30 23.02 -35.05
CA ASP A 28 -31.84 23.42 -36.36
C ASP A 28 -30.90 24.43 -37.04
N ILE A 29 -30.49 24.12 -38.26
CA ILE A 29 -29.61 24.95 -39.09
C ILE A 29 -30.51 25.77 -40.02
N LEU A 30 -30.58 27.06 -39.74
CA LEU A 30 -31.35 28.02 -40.54
C LEU A 30 -30.42 28.73 -41.53
N GLN A 31 -30.82 28.76 -42.81
CA GLN A 31 -30.20 29.60 -43.85
C GLN A 31 -31.28 30.51 -44.43
N THR A 32 -31.06 31.82 -44.33
CA THR A 32 -31.99 32.82 -44.89
C THR A 32 -33.45 32.64 -44.41
N ASN A 33 -33.64 32.38 -43.10
CA ASN A 33 -34.92 32.09 -42.45
C ASN A 33 -35.65 30.82 -42.92
N LYS A 34 -34.96 29.89 -43.61
CA LYS A 34 -35.47 28.56 -43.93
C LYS A 34 -34.61 27.49 -43.25
N SER A 35 -35.24 26.47 -42.67
CA SER A 35 -34.53 25.32 -42.10
C SER A 35 -33.92 24.49 -43.23
N VAL A 36 -32.60 24.31 -43.16
CA VAL A 36 -31.80 23.51 -44.10
C VAL A 36 -31.59 22.10 -43.56
N GLY A 37 -31.66 21.91 -42.24
CA GLY A 37 -31.57 20.59 -41.64
C GLY A 37 -31.37 20.63 -40.13
N ILE A 38 -31.64 19.50 -39.50
CA ILE A 38 -31.53 19.34 -38.04
C ILE A 38 -30.39 18.37 -37.74
N ARG A 39 -29.49 18.77 -36.85
CA ARG A 39 -28.45 17.91 -36.29
C ARG A 39 -28.80 17.52 -34.86
N ARG A 40 -28.78 16.22 -34.58
CA ARG A 40 -28.96 15.67 -33.23
C ARG A 40 -27.61 15.38 -32.60
N ILE A 41 -27.45 15.75 -31.34
CA ILE A 41 -26.27 15.48 -30.51
C ILE A 41 -26.74 14.78 -29.24
N GLU A 42 -26.15 13.64 -28.93
CA GLU A 42 -26.52 12.81 -27.78
C GLU A 42 -25.32 12.68 -26.84
N LYS A 43 -25.59 12.72 -25.53
CA LYS A 43 -24.58 12.51 -24.49
C LYS A 43 -24.30 11.01 -24.36
N VAL A 44 -23.04 10.63 -24.54
CA VAL A 44 -22.54 9.29 -24.21
C VAL A 44 -22.49 9.13 -22.68
N PRO A 45 -22.73 7.94 -22.12
CA PRO A 45 -22.57 7.69 -20.69
C PRO A 45 -21.22 8.20 -20.16
N LEU A 46 -21.28 8.83 -18.99
CA LEU A 46 -20.10 9.35 -18.32
C LEU A 46 -19.40 8.20 -17.60
N GLU A 47 -18.22 7.82 -18.08
CA GLU A 47 -17.35 6.86 -17.39
C GLU A 47 -16.34 7.61 -16.54
N LEU A 48 -16.40 7.39 -15.22
CA LEU A 48 -15.43 7.93 -14.27
C LEU A 48 -14.36 6.87 -14.01
N GLU A 49 -13.13 7.15 -14.45
CA GLU A 49 -11.99 6.28 -14.16
C GLU A 49 -11.31 6.67 -12.85
N CYS A 50 -11.03 5.69 -12.00
CA CYS A 50 -10.24 5.89 -10.79
C CYS A 50 -8.77 6.11 -11.14
N ALA A 51 -8.26 7.30 -10.83
CA ALA A 51 -6.84 7.64 -10.94
C ALA A 51 -6.04 7.00 -9.79
N LYS A 52 -5.79 5.69 -9.91
CA LYS A 52 -5.15 4.88 -8.87
C LYS A 52 -3.73 5.37 -8.55
N ARG A 53 -3.45 5.62 -7.27
CA ARG A 53 -2.10 5.85 -6.74
C ARG A 53 -1.73 4.79 -5.70
N THR A 54 -0.51 4.28 -5.79
CA THR A 54 0.04 3.32 -4.83
C THR A 54 0.39 4.03 -3.53
N LEU A 55 -0.10 3.51 -2.40
CA LEU A 55 0.20 4.05 -1.07
C LEU A 55 1.36 3.27 -0.44
N PHE A 56 1.18 1.97 -0.28
CA PHE A 56 2.19 1.07 0.28
C PHE A 56 1.93 -0.37 -0.17
N TYR A 57 2.90 -1.23 0.08
CA TYR A 57 2.82 -2.65 -0.20
C TYR A 57 2.70 -3.44 1.09
N THR A 58 1.85 -4.47 1.08
CA THR A 58 1.66 -5.38 2.20
C THR A 58 1.72 -6.83 1.72
N ARG A 59 1.95 -7.77 2.63
CA ARG A 59 2.07 -9.20 2.34
C ARG A 59 1.59 -10.00 3.54
N ASP A 60 1.03 -11.16 3.27
CA ASP A 60 0.63 -12.08 4.32
C ASP A 60 1.87 -12.68 5.00
N THR A 61 1.94 -12.57 6.33
CA THR A 61 3.07 -12.99 7.17
C THR A 61 2.61 -13.88 8.30
N GLU A 62 3.42 -14.87 8.63
CA GLU A 62 3.24 -15.78 9.75
C GLU A 62 4.32 -15.54 10.80
N HIS A 63 3.93 -15.58 12.07
CA HIS A 63 4.82 -15.40 13.19
C HIS A 63 5.61 -16.69 13.47
N LYS A 64 6.94 -16.62 13.46
CA LYS A 64 7.82 -17.71 13.89
C LYS A 64 8.63 -17.27 15.09
N VAL A 65 8.60 -18.07 16.15
CA VAL A 65 9.40 -17.84 17.37
C VAL A 65 10.60 -18.78 17.32
N PHE A 66 11.80 -18.21 17.42
CA PHE A 66 13.04 -18.95 17.63
C PHE A 66 13.51 -18.66 19.05
N SER A 67 13.72 -19.69 19.87
CA SER A 67 14.16 -19.52 21.27
C SER A 67 15.35 -20.42 21.60
N ALA A 68 16.18 -19.93 22.52
CA ALA A 68 17.34 -20.64 23.03
C ALA A 68 17.46 -20.33 24.52
N ALA A 69 17.45 -21.38 25.33
CA ALA A 69 17.72 -21.28 26.75
C ALA A 69 19.21 -21.48 26.99
N ARG A 70 19.84 -20.53 27.70
CA ARG A 70 21.25 -20.61 28.10
C ARG A 70 21.38 -20.48 29.61
N CYS A 71 22.36 -21.21 30.16
CA CYS A 71 22.77 -21.06 31.55
C CYS A 71 23.45 -19.71 31.77
N ALA A 72 23.46 -19.23 33.02
CA ALA A 72 24.19 -18.01 33.36
C ALA A 72 25.65 -18.11 32.90
N GLN A 73 26.17 -17.01 32.38
CA GLN A 73 27.53 -16.86 31.86
C GLN A 73 27.85 -17.73 30.64
N MET A 74 26.84 -18.28 29.95
CA MET A 74 27.03 -19.13 28.78
C MET A 74 26.46 -18.49 27.51
N GLY A 75 27.29 -18.40 26.45
CA GLY A 75 26.89 -17.83 25.17
C GLY A 75 26.44 -16.37 25.31
N SER A 76 25.25 -16.07 24.79
CA SER A 76 24.65 -14.72 24.87
C SER A 76 24.18 -14.34 26.29
N CYS A 77 24.15 -15.28 27.23
CA CYS A 77 23.66 -15.08 28.60
C CYS A 77 24.78 -14.63 29.56
N LEU A 78 25.36 -13.45 29.34
CA LEU A 78 26.28 -12.80 30.28
C LEU A 78 25.52 -12.15 31.45
N GLN A 79 26.23 -11.72 32.51
CA GLN A 79 25.56 -11.03 33.64
C GLN A 79 24.83 -9.78 33.15
N GLY A 80 23.53 -9.68 33.47
CA GLY A 80 22.69 -8.57 33.03
C GLY A 80 22.29 -8.62 31.55
N ALA A 81 22.53 -9.72 30.83
CA ALA A 81 22.21 -9.83 29.41
C ALA A 81 20.77 -9.46 29.08
N CYS A 82 19.76 -10.02 29.78
CA CYS A 82 18.36 -9.67 29.52
C CYS A 82 18.00 -8.21 29.79
N SER A 83 18.72 -7.52 30.68
CA SER A 83 18.51 -6.09 30.92
C SER A 83 19.18 -5.22 29.86
N MET A 84 20.16 -5.77 29.14
CA MET A 84 20.88 -5.07 28.08
C MET A 84 20.33 -5.37 26.68
N THR A 85 19.65 -6.51 26.49
CA THR A 85 19.05 -6.90 25.21
C THR A 85 17.98 -5.90 24.78
N LYS A 86 18.20 -5.26 23.64
CA LYS A 86 17.23 -4.39 22.96
C LYS A 86 16.48 -5.18 21.89
N PRO A 87 15.27 -4.75 21.51
CA PRO A 87 14.46 -5.43 20.48
C PRO A 87 15.11 -5.56 19.09
N ASP A 88 16.14 -4.77 18.79
CA ASP A 88 16.87 -4.77 17.52
C ASP A 88 18.26 -5.43 17.64
N ASP A 89 18.60 -5.97 18.81
CA ASP A 89 19.90 -6.58 19.02
C ASP A 89 20.01 -7.89 18.23
N MET A 90 21.11 -8.02 17.48
CA MET A 90 21.43 -9.24 16.76
C MET A 90 22.10 -10.24 17.70
N ILE A 91 21.53 -11.44 17.75
CA ILE A 91 22.09 -12.56 18.51
C ILE A 91 22.59 -13.59 17.51
N ASP A 92 23.89 -13.85 17.52
CA ASP A 92 24.55 -14.75 16.56
C ASP A 92 23.92 -16.17 16.54
N GLU A 93 23.33 -16.60 17.67
CA GLU A 93 22.63 -17.88 17.81
C GLU A 93 21.40 -18.02 16.88
N PHE A 94 20.89 -16.90 16.37
CA PHE A 94 19.68 -16.83 15.54
C PHE A 94 19.92 -16.15 14.18
N ALA A 95 21.11 -16.31 13.58
CA ALA A 95 21.44 -15.74 12.28
C ALA A 95 20.39 -16.04 11.18
N ASN A 96 19.75 -17.20 11.22
CA ASN A 96 18.68 -17.58 10.28
C ASN A 96 17.39 -16.76 10.46
N ALA A 97 17.12 -16.24 11.65
CA ALA A 97 15.94 -15.45 11.97
C ALA A 97 16.09 -13.98 11.53
N LEU A 98 17.33 -13.48 11.39
CA LEU A 98 17.65 -12.13 10.92
C LEU A 98 17.27 -11.88 9.46
N LEU A 99 17.01 -12.95 8.68
CA LEU A 99 16.54 -12.82 7.29
C LEU A 99 15.14 -12.17 7.20
N TYR A 100 14.38 -12.21 8.29
CA TYR A 100 13.02 -11.70 8.34
C TYR A 100 12.92 -10.59 9.39
N PRO A 101 12.12 -9.53 9.14
CA PRO A 101 11.88 -8.51 10.15
C PRO A 101 11.28 -9.17 11.40
N GLY A 102 11.65 -8.67 12.57
CA GLY A 102 11.31 -9.27 13.84
C GLY A 102 11.79 -8.44 15.01
N TYR A 103 11.52 -8.92 16.21
CA TYR A 103 12.11 -8.34 17.42
C TYR A 103 12.70 -9.43 18.30
N THR A 104 13.76 -9.07 18.99
CA THR A 104 14.44 -9.92 19.97
C THR A 104 13.97 -9.60 21.38
N GLY A 105 13.95 -10.61 22.24
CA GLY A 105 13.52 -10.50 23.62
C GLY A 105 14.30 -11.45 24.50
N CYS A 106 14.39 -11.12 25.78
CA CYS A 106 15.09 -11.94 26.77
C CYS A 106 14.28 -11.96 28.05
N GLU A 107 14.04 -13.15 28.58
CA GLU A 107 13.33 -13.35 29.83
C GLU A 107 14.17 -14.23 30.76
N PRO A 108 14.45 -13.78 32.00
CA PRO A 108 15.13 -14.61 32.97
C PRO A 108 14.26 -15.81 33.33
N SER A 109 14.88 -16.99 33.39
CA SER A 109 14.25 -18.26 33.74
C SER A 109 15.03 -18.94 34.86
N CYS A 110 14.40 -19.90 35.53
CA CYS A 110 15.03 -20.67 36.59
C CYS A 110 15.52 -22.02 36.04
N GLY A 111 16.81 -22.32 36.21
CA GLY A 111 17.36 -23.65 35.96
C GLY A 111 17.45 -24.42 37.28
N GLU A 112 16.77 -25.56 37.37
CA GLU A 112 16.85 -26.41 38.55
C GLU A 112 18.10 -27.29 38.50
N LEU A 113 19.23 -26.76 38.99
CA LEU A 113 20.32 -27.63 39.46
C LEU A 113 20.89 -27.09 40.78
N ILE A 114 20.80 -27.94 41.80
CA ILE A 114 20.86 -27.64 43.24
C ILE A 114 22.17 -26.97 43.73
N TRP A 115 23.20 -26.84 42.89
CA TRP A 115 24.54 -26.37 43.30
C TRP A 115 24.94 -24.98 42.78
N MET A 116 24.11 -24.30 41.99
CA MET A 116 24.35 -22.91 41.62
C MET A 116 23.03 -22.13 41.55
N PRO A 117 22.86 -21.04 42.34
CA PRO A 117 21.73 -20.12 42.18
C PRO A 117 21.97 -19.22 40.95
N SER A 118 22.23 -19.82 39.81
CA SER A 118 22.46 -19.12 38.55
C SER A 118 21.15 -19.06 37.78
N THR A 119 20.62 -17.85 37.60
CA THR A 119 19.48 -17.59 36.72
C THR A 119 19.83 -18.01 35.29
N THR A 120 19.05 -18.91 34.71
CA THR A 120 19.09 -19.17 33.27
C THR A 120 18.45 -17.98 32.55
N SER A 121 18.84 -17.68 31.33
CA SER A 121 18.11 -16.70 30.51
C SER A 121 17.59 -17.39 29.26
N ILE A 122 16.31 -17.16 28.96
CA ILE A 122 15.70 -17.57 27.71
C ILE A 122 15.75 -16.36 26.80
N VAL A 123 16.46 -16.50 25.69
CA VAL A 123 16.50 -15.50 24.64
C VAL A 123 15.63 -15.98 23.49
N PHE A 124 14.83 -15.10 22.91
CA PHE A 124 13.95 -15.42 21.80
C PHE A 124 13.92 -14.33 20.75
N ILE A 125 13.63 -14.72 19.52
CA ILE A 125 13.38 -13.83 18.38
C ILE A 125 12.01 -14.18 17.80
N LEU A 126 11.14 -13.19 17.69
CA LEU A 126 9.90 -13.28 16.93
C LEU A 126 10.14 -12.71 15.52
N SER A 127 10.08 -13.56 14.50
CA SER A 127 10.24 -13.16 13.10
C SER A 127 8.92 -13.24 12.33
N TYR A 128 8.68 -12.29 11.44
CA TYR A 128 7.53 -12.25 10.53
C TYR A 128 7.91 -12.84 9.17
N CYS A 129 7.71 -14.14 9.01
CA CYS A 129 8.02 -14.84 7.76
C CYS A 129 6.87 -14.69 6.75
N PRO A 130 7.12 -14.33 5.49
CA PRO A 130 6.05 -14.24 4.50
C PRO A 130 5.50 -15.62 4.14
N ARG A 131 4.18 -15.74 4.11
CA ARG A 131 3.48 -17.02 3.88
C ARG A 131 3.40 -17.42 2.41
N THR A 132 3.26 -16.44 1.53
CA THR A 132 3.14 -16.62 0.08
C THR A 132 4.11 -15.70 -0.64
N GLN A 133 4.55 -15.98 -1.88
CA GLN A 133 5.45 -15.09 -2.64
C GLN A 133 4.78 -13.79 -3.14
N LYS A 134 3.46 -13.68 -3.01
CA LYS A 134 2.67 -12.59 -3.59
C LYS A 134 2.66 -11.37 -2.68
N GLN A 135 2.82 -10.19 -3.27
CA GLN A 135 2.74 -8.91 -2.57
C GLN A 135 1.51 -8.14 -3.04
N LEU A 136 0.74 -7.60 -2.10
CA LEU A 136 -0.47 -6.82 -2.35
C LEU A 136 -0.12 -5.33 -2.37
N CYS A 137 -0.62 -4.64 -3.39
CA CYS A 137 -0.47 -3.20 -3.54
C CYS A 137 -1.74 -2.51 -3.01
N VAL A 138 -1.60 -1.75 -1.92
CA VAL A 138 -2.70 -0.92 -1.42
C VAL A 138 -2.73 0.37 -2.24
N ARG A 139 -3.89 0.67 -2.81
CA ARG A 139 -4.10 1.86 -3.64
C ARG A 139 -5.18 2.73 -3.02
N ASN A 140 -5.09 4.04 -3.25
CA ASN A 140 -6.15 4.96 -2.83
C ASN A 140 -7.47 4.64 -3.55
N ARG A 141 -8.59 4.85 -2.85
CA ARG A 141 -9.95 4.56 -3.34
C ARG A 141 -10.41 5.62 -4.33
#